data_AF-A0A536BL90-F1
#
_entry.id   AF-A0A536BL90-F1
#
_cell.length_a   1.000
_cell.length_b   1.000
_cell.length_c   1.000
_cell.angle_alpha   90.00
_cell.angle_beta   90.00
_cell.angle_gamma   90.00
#
_symmetry.space_group_name_H-M   'P 1'
#
loop_
_entity.id
_entity.type
_entity.pdbx_description
1 polymer ?
#
loop_
_entity_poly.entity_id
_entity_poly.type
_entity_poly.pdbx_seq_one_letter_code
_entity_poly.pdbx_strand_id
1 'polypeptide(L)' 'AGIIVNIDGVVPIDESKDAYKSSREVVEAVTRAGLATIEHELVPLASIKGNE' A
#
# COMPACT_ATOMS: atom_id res chain seq x y z
N ALA A 1 3.12 -12.33 6.21
CA ALA A 1 1.94 -12.25 7.10
C ALA A 1 0.74 -11.90 6.23
N GLY A 2 -0.44 -12.48 6.48
CA GLY A 2 -1.66 -12.16 5.74
C GLY A 2 -2.22 -10.81 6.18
N ILE A 3 -2.66 -9.99 5.23
CA ILE A 3 -3.37 -8.74 5.49
C ILE A 3 -4.86 -9.03 5.31
N ILE A 4 -5.71 -8.61 6.25
CA ILE A 4 -7.17 -8.72 6.09
C ILE A 4 -7.61 -7.62 5.12
N VAL A 5 -8.26 -7.97 4.01
CA VAL A 5 -8.80 -6.98 3.06
C VAL A 5 -10.28 -7.23 2.86
N ASN A 6 -11.11 -6.31 3.36
CA ASN A 6 -12.57 -6.42 3.44
C ASN A 6 -13.05 -7.70 4.16
N ILE A 7 -14.19 -7.63 4.86
CA ILE A 7 -14.68 -8.77 5.65
C ILE A 7 -15.22 -9.91 4.77
N ASP A 8 -15.52 -9.62 3.51
CA ASP A 8 -15.97 -10.55 2.47
C ASP A 8 -14.83 -11.02 1.55
N GLY A 9 -13.62 -10.48 1.71
CA GLY A 9 -12.45 -10.80 0.89
C GLY A 9 -12.50 -10.26 -0.54
N VAL A 10 -13.49 -9.44 -0.88
CA VAL A 10 -13.60 -8.87 -2.23
C VAL A 10 -12.69 -7.66 -2.32
N VAL A 11 -11.70 -7.73 -3.21
CA VAL A 11 -10.84 -6.59 -3.55
C VAL A 11 -11.21 -6.13 -4.95
N PRO A 12 -11.58 -4.85 -5.16
CA PRO A 12 -11.73 -4.29 -6.49
C PRO A 12 -10.48 -4.55 -7.34
N ILE A 13 -10.66 -4.93 -8.60
CA ILE A 13 -9.54 -5.35 -9.47
C ILE A 13 -8.52 -4.24 -9.68
N ASP A 14 -8.97 -2.99 -9.69
CA ASP A 14 -8.19 -1.76 -9.76
C ASP A 14 -7.46 -1.42 -8.47
N GLU A 15 -7.79 -2.12 -7.37
CA GLU A 15 -7.10 -2.00 -6.09
C GLU A 15 -6.20 -3.22 -5.77
N SER A 16 -6.08 -4.16 -6.71
CA SER A 16 -5.11 -5.25 -6.61
C SER A 16 -3.70 -4.68 -6.52
N LYS A 17 -2.80 -5.41 -5.84
CA LYS A 17 -1.37 -5.07 -5.79
C LYS A 17 -0.77 -4.88 -7.21
N ASP A 18 -1.28 -5.62 -8.19
CA ASP A 18 -0.76 -5.62 -9.56
C ASP A 18 -1.17 -4.35 -10.33
N ALA A 19 -2.16 -3.60 -9.82
CA ALA A 19 -2.58 -2.30 -10.36
C ALA A 19 -1.67 -1.14 -9.91
N TYR A 20 -0.79 -1.36 -8.92
CA TYR A 20 0.10 -0.34 -8.37
C TYR A 20 1.58 -0.64 -8.63
N LYS A 21 2.38 0.42 -8.68
CA LYS A 21 3.84 0.32 -8.57
C LYS A 21 4.22 -0.16 -7.18
N SER A 22 5.42 -0.73 -7.06
CA SER A 22 6.03 -0.97 -5.75
C SER A 22 6.17 0.35 -4.98
N SER A 23 5.46 0.47 -3.84
CA SER A 23 5.57 1.63 -2.96
C SER A 23 7.01 1.85 -2.49
N ARG A 24 7.74 0.74 -2.24
CA ARG A 24 9.15 0.76 -1.85
C ARG A 24 10.04 1.42 -2.89
N GLU A 25 9.89 1.05 -4.17
CA GLU A 25 10.70 1.63 -5.25
C GLU A 25 10.44 3.13 -5.41
N VAL A 26 9.18 3.55 -5.25
CA VAL A 26 8.79 4.97 -5.32
C VAL A 26 9.42 5.76 -4.17
N VAL A 27 9.31 5.27 -2.93
CA VAL A 27 9.89 5.91 -1.74
C VAL A 27 11.42 5.99 -1.85
N GLU A 28 12.06 4.93 -2.34
CA GLU A 28 13.51 4.90 -2.56
C GLU A 28 13.96 5.95 -3.58
N ALA A 29 13.20 6.16 -4.66
CA ALA A 29 13.54 7.20 -5.65
C ALA A 29 13.50 8.61 -5.03
N VAL A 30 12.49 8.91 -4.22
CA VAL A 30 12.32 10.22 -3.56
C VAL A 30 13.42 10.46 -2.52
N THR A 31 13.72 9.46 -1.69
CA THR A 31 14.73 9.56 -0.63
C THR A 31 16.15 9.66 -1.20
N ARG A 32 16.48 8.89 -2.26
CA ARG A 32 17.77 9.03 -2.96
C ARG A 32 17.97 10.39 -3.60
N ALA A 33 16.90 11.04 -4.05
CA ALA A 33 16.96 12.39 -4.59
C ALA A 33 17.11 13.48 -3.50
N GLY A 34 17.09 13.12 -2.21
CA GLY A 34 17.20 14.06 -1.10
C GLY A 34 15.96 14.94 -0.91
N LEU A 35 14.82 14.56 -1.48
CA LEU A 35 13.59 15.36 -1.46
C LEU A 35 12.76 15.16 -0.20
N ALA A 36 12.93 14.02 0.48
CA ALA A 36 12.26 13.70 1.73
C ALA A 36 13.06 12.65 2.52
N THR A 37 12.76 12.54 3.81
CA THR A 37 13.29 11.51 4.71
C THR A 37 12.17 10.61 5.22
N ILE A 38 12.50 9.35 5.50
CA ILE A 38 11.56 8.42 6.12
C ILE A 38 11.55 8.70 7.63
N GLU A 39 10.38 9.01 8.17
CA GLU A 39 10.19 9.11 9.62
C GLU A 39 9.80 7.75 10.21
N HIS A 40 8.83 7.07 9.59
CA HIS A 40 8.31 5.78 10.02
C HIS A 40 7.95 4.90 8.83
N GLU A 41 8.03 3.57 9.02
CA GLU A 41 7.54 2.57 8.08
C GLU A 41 6.37 1.81 8.74
N LEU A 42 5.27 1.67 8.01
CA LEU A 42 4.05 1.03 8.49
C LEU A 42 3.75 -0.22 7.67
N VAL A 43 3.25 -1.25 8.36
CA VAL A 43 2.75 -2.49 7.73
C VAL A 43 1.27 -2.63 8.08
N PRO A 44 0.39 -2.79 7.08
CA PRO A 44 -1.04 -2.89 7.34
C PRO A 44 -1.38 -4.23 8.03
N LEU A 45 -2.27 -4.15 9.04
CA LEU A 45 -2.90 -5.33 9.64
C LEU A 45 -4.22 -5.67 8.95
N ALA A 46 -4.99 -4.63 8.59
CA ALA A 46 -6.25 -4.75 7.87
C ALA A 46 -6.47 -3.53 6.96
N SER A 47 -7.21 -3.73 5.87
CA SER A 47 -7.72 -2.69 4.98
C SER A 47 -9.23 -2.87 4.86
N ILE A 48 -9.97 -1.91 5.40
CA ILE A 48 -11.44 -1.86 5.34
C ILE A 48 -11.79 -0.72 4.40
N LYS A 49 -12.51 -1.04 3.32
CA LYS A 49 -12.93 -0.05 2.33
C LYS A 49 -14.43 0.12 2.32
N GLY A 50 -14.87 1.32 1.94
CA GLY A 50 -16.29 1.59 1.73
C GLY A 50 -16.75 0.89 0.45
N ASN A 51 -17.92 0.26 0.51
CA ASN A 51 -18.67 -0.08 -0.69
C ASN A 51 -19.57 1.12 -1.01
N GLU A 52 -19.72 1.47 -2.31
CA GLU A 52 -20.85 2.30 -2.74
C GLU A 52 -22.19 1.68 -2.33
#